data_AF-A0A4R8SW79-F1
#
_entry.id   AF-A0A4R8SW79-F1
#
_cell.length_a   1.000
_cell.length_b   1.000
_cell.length_c   1.000
_cell.angle_alpha   90.00
_cell.angle_beta   90.00
_cell.angle_gamma   90.00
#
_symmetry.space_group_name_H-M   'P 1'
#
loop_
_entity.id
_entity.type
_entity.pdbx_description
1 polymer ?
#
loop_
_entity_poly.entity_id
_entity_poly.type
_entity_poly.pdbx_seq_one_letter_code
_entity_poly.pdbx_strand_id
1 'polypeptide(L)'
;MSNNQSDENIAPPKFQLCDYPRTYADNEYCRFIAAEFGYLEPYEDETDSWRSMPLRLTHNTASDWCIECGPFNFDGRDINRLREAIAAFDRISK
;
A
#
# COMPACT_ATOMS: atom_id res chain seq x y z
N MET A 1 -16.29 -11.67 -22.75
CA MET A 1 -16.18 -12.33 -21.44
C MET A 1 -16.20 -11.23 -20.40
N SER A 2 -17.20 -11.23 -19.53
CA SER A 2 -17.34 -10.30 -18.42
C SER A 2 -16.32 -10.67 -17.35
N ASN A 3 -15.58 -9.69 -16.83
CA ASN A 3 -14.99 -9.78 -15.51
C ASN A 3 -15.26 -8.46 -14.79
N ASN A 4 -16.25 -8.53 -13.90
CA ASN A 4 -16.46 -7.58 -12.82
C ASN A 4 -15.22 -7.56 -11.93
N GLN A 5 -14.58 -6.41 -11.80
CA GLN A 5 -13.84 -6.05 -10.60
C GLN A 5 -14.42 -4.71 -10.17
N SER A 6 -14.97 -4.67 -8.97
CA SER A 6 -15.59 -3.51 -8.34
C SER A 6 -14.66 -2.29 -8.41
N ASP A 7 -15.05 -1.26 -9.16
CA ASP A 7 -14.69 0.13 -8.88
C ASP A 7 -15.29 0.47 -7.51
N GLU A 8 -14.73 -0.09 -6.44
CA GLU A 8 -14.96 0.45 -5.11
C GLU A 8 -14.46 1.89 -5.17
N ASN A 9 -15.37 2.82 -4.92
CA ASN A 9 -15.16 4.25 -5.07
C ASN A 9 -14.16 4.70 -3.98
N ILE A 10 -12.87 4.45 -4.21
CA ILE A 10 -11.81 4.79 -3.28
C ILE A 10 -11.86 6.31 -3.10
N ALA A 11 -12.11 6.73 -1.86
CA ALA A 11 -12.15 8.14 -1.53
C ALA A 11 -10.84 8.81 -1.95
N PRO A 12 -10.89 10.04 -2.51
CA PRO A 12 -9.68 10.74 -2.91
C PRO A 12 -8.77 10.99 -1.70
N PRO A 13 -7.44 11.17 -1.92
CA PRO A 13 -6.51 11.46 -0.83
C PRO A 13 -6.90 12.77 -0.13
N LYS A 14 -6.96 12.76 1.21
CA LYS A 14 -7.29 13.97 1.98
C LYS A 14 -6.10 14.92 2.15
N PHE A 15 -4.89 14.40 2.01
CA PHE A 15 -3.64 15.13 2.22
C PHE A 15 -2.72 15.02 1.01
N GLN A 16 -1.55 15.64 1.09
CA GLN A 16 -0.57 15.59 0.02
C GLN A 16 -0.16 14.14 -0.25
N LEU A 17 -0.36 13.69 -1.50
CA LEU A 17 -0.02 12.36 -1.94
C LEU A 17 1.48 12.09 -1.72
N CYS A 18 1.79 10.97 -1.08
CA CYS A 18 3.14 10.46 -0.92
C CYS A 18 3.19 9.08 -1.60
N ASP A 19 3.69 9.06 -2.82
CA ASP A 19 3.86 7.84 -3.62
C ASP A 19 5.05 8.03 -4.58
N TYR A 20 5.70 6.93 -4.97
CA TYR A 20 6.81 6.97 -5.91
C TYR A 20 6.40 6.41 -7.28
N PRO A 21 6.90 7.00 -8.38
CA PRO A 21 6.69 6.42 -9.70
C PRO A 21 7.30 5.01 -9.76
N ARG A 22 6.49 4.02 -10.15
CA ARG A 22 6.86 2.59 -10.18
C ARG A 22 7.38 2.15 -11.56
N THR A 23 7.90 3.08 -12.36
CA THR A 23 8.27 2.89 -13.78
C THR A 23 9.09 1.63 -14.05
N TYR A 24 10.10 1.33 -13.23
CA TYR A 24 10.92 0.14 -13.44
C TYR A 24 10.18 -1.16 -13.07
N ALA A 25 9.42 -1.15 -11.97
CA ALA A 25 8.61 -2.30 -11.59
C ALA A 25 7.50 -2.60 -12.61
N ASP A 26 6.89 -1.55 -13.18
CA ASP A 26 5.88 -1.67 -14.23
C ASP A 26 6.47 -2.20 -15.53
N ASN A 27 7.58 -1.60 -16.00
CA ASN A 27 8.15 -1.92 -17.32
C ASN A 27 8.99 -3.20 -17.35
N GLU A 28 9.77 -3.47 -16.30
CA GLU A 28 10.73 -4.59 -16.29
C GLU A 28 10.13 -5.83 -15.61
N TYR A 29 9.41 -5.63 -14.51
CA TYR A 29 8.96 -6.73 -13.65
C TYR A 29 7.48 -7.06 -13.79
N CYS A 30 6.82 -6.51 -14.82
CA CYS A 30 5.41 -6.76 -15.13
C CYS A 30 4.51 -6.59 -13.90
N ARG A 31 4.78 -5.55 -13.10
CA ARG A 31 3.99 -5.24 -11.91
C ARG A 31 2.52 -5.06 -12.30
N PHE A 32 1.63 -5.65 -11.51
CA PHE A 32 0.21 -5.35 -11.58
C PHE A 32 -0.39 -5.17 -10.19
N ILE A 33 -1.46 -4.38 -10.12
CA ILE A 33 -2.24 -4.14 -8.91
C ILE A 33 -3.39 -5.13 -8.90
N ALA A 34 -3.44 -6.00 -7.89
CA ALA A 34 -4.54 -6.95 -7.74
C ALA A 34 -5.71 -6.38 -6.94
N ALA A 35 -5.42 -5.49 -5.99
CA ALA A 35 -6.43 -4.79 -5.19
C ALA A 35 -5.89 -3.46 -4.66
N GLU A 36 -6.79 -2.50 -4.49
CA GLU A 36 -6.52 -1.21 -3.86
C GLU A 36 -7.37 -1.08 -2.59
N PHE A 37 -6.81 -0.47 -1.55
CA PHE A 37 -7.42 -0.38 -0.21
C PHE A 37 -7.55 1.07 0.28
N GLY A 38 -7.38 2.06 -0.61
CA GLY A 38 -7.39 3.48 -0.27
C GLY A 38 -6.03 4.00 0.19
N TYR A 39 -6.03 4.83 1.24
CA TYR A 39 -4.84 5.58 1.68
C TYR A 39 -4.61 5.40 3.18
N LEU A 40 -3.36 5.13 3.57
CA LEU A 40 -2.90 5.39 4.93
C LEU A 40 -2.56 6.87 5.07
N GLU A 41 -2.96 7.46 6.19
CA GLU A 41 -2.79 8.89 6.45
C GLU A 41 -1.91 9.12 7.68
N PRO A 42 -0.60 8.79 7.65
CA PRO A 42 0.28 9.05 8.77
C PRO A 42 0.64 10.54 8.89
N TYR A 43 0.94 10.95 10.12
CA TYR A 43 1.60 12.21 10.41
C TYR A 43 3.11 12.07 10.22
N GLU A 44 3.72 13.00 9.50
CA GLU A 44 5.15 13.09 9.24
C GLU A 44 5.74 14.19 10.13
N ASP A 45 6.40 13.79 11.23
CA ASP A 45 6.94 14.74 12.21
C ASP A 45 8.01 15.67 11.61
N GLU A 46 8.79 15.21 10.63
CA GLU A 46 9.84 16.02 9.99
C GLU A 46 9.27 17.25 9.27
N THR A 47 8.09 17.10 8.66
CA THR A 47 7.43 18.16 7.89
C THR A 47 6.26 18.79 8.63
N ASP A 48 5.97 18.35 9.86
CA ASP A 48 4.83 18.77 10.67
C ASP A 48 3.50 18.69 9.88
N SER A 49 3.32 17.61 9.10
CA SER A 49 2.22 17.51 8.15
C SER A 49 1.68 16.08 7.99
N TRP A 50 0.45 15.96 7.51
CA TRP A 50 -0.16 14.68 7.16
C TRP A 50 0.09 14.34 5.70
N ARG A 51 0.24 13.04 5.39
CA ARG A 51 0.45 12.55 4.02
C ARG A 51 -0.56 11.47 3.69
N SER A 52 -0.99 11.39 2.43
CA SER A 52 -1.84 10.27 1.96
C SER A 52 -0.97 9.28 1.18
N MET A 53 -0.86 8.05 1.66
CA MET A 53 -0.04 6.98 1.08
C MET A 53 -0.95 5.86 0.55
N PRO A 54 -1.03 5.66 -0.78
CA PRO A 54 -1.84 4.59 -1.37
C PRO A 54 -1.48 3.21 -0.80
N LEU A 55 -2.49 2.41 -0.49
CA LEU A 55 -2.33 1.04 -0.01
C LEU A 55 -2.82 0.06 -1.08
N ARG A 56 -1.91 -0.77 -1.60
CA ARG A 56 -2.19 -1.67 -2.74
C ARG A 56 -1.63 -3.06 -2.48
N LEU A 57 -2.36 -4.09 -2.89
CA LEU A 57 -1.81 -5.44 -3.06
C LEU A 57 -1.30 -5.56 -4.50
N THR A 58 -0.02 -5.81 -4.65
CA THR A 58 0.63 -5.93 -5.96
C THR A 58 1.36 -7.25 -6.10
N HIS A 59 1.61 -7.63 -7.34
CA HIS A 59 2.51 -8.72 -7.65
C HIS A 59 3.43 -8.29 -8.79
N ASN A 60 4.69 -8.70 -8.73
CA ASN A 60 5.64 -8.55 -9.83
C ASN A 60 6.53 -9.80 -9.93
N THR A 61 7.22 -9.95 -11.07
CA THR A 61 8.02 -11.16 -11.34
C THR A 61 9.29 -11.28 -10.50
N ALA A 62 9.73 -10.22 -9.84
CA ALA A 62 10.98 -10.18 -9.07
C ALA A 62 10.79 -10.46 -7.57
N SER A 63 9.64 -10.10 -7.01
CA SER A 63 9.36 -10.12 -5.56
C SER A 63 8.06 -10.82 -5.18
N ASP A 64 7.38 -11.46 -6.15
CA ASP A 64 6.10 -12.14 -5.94
C ASP A 64 5.05 -11.13 -5.37
N TRP A 65 4.13 -11.59 -4.52
CA TRP A 65 3.14 -10.77 -3.84
C TRP A 65 3.73 -9.83 -2.78
N CYS A 66 3.39 -8.55 -2.87
CA CYS A 66 3.81 -7.49 -1.96
C CYS A 66 2.64 -6.56 -1.60
N ILE A 67 2.76 -5.84 -0.49
CA ILE A 67 1.93 -4.66 -0.20
C ILE A 67 2.74 -3.41 -0.53
N GLU A 68 2.16 -2.50 -1.30
CA GLU A 68 2.70 -1.16 -1.48
C GLU A 68 1.97 -0.19 -0.56
N CYS A 69 2.76 0.65 0.11
CA CYS A 69 2.26 1.71 0.97
C CYS A 69 2.99 3.00 0.61
N GLY A 70 2.34 3.84 -0.20
CA GLY A 70 2.99 4.99 -0.80
C GLY A 70 4.31 4.58 -1.48
N PRO A 71 5.45 5.21 -1.15
CA PRO A 71 6.74 4.90 -1.76
C PRO A 71 7.34 3.55 -1.33
N PHE A 72 6.80 2.89 -0.29
CA PHE A 72 7.38 1.66 0.28
C PHE A 72 6.74 0.39 -0.31
N ASN A 73 7.54 -0.68 -0.36
CA ASN A 73 7.11 -2.02 -0.73
C ASN A 73 7.42 -2.96 0.44
N PHE A 74 6.43 -3.76 0.84
CA PHE A 74 6.53 -4.74 1.91
C PHE A 74 6.37 -6.14 1.34
N ASP A 75 7.44 -6.93 1.43
CA ASP A 75 7.43 -8.31 0.95
C ASP A 75 6.88 -9.27 2.02
N GLY A 76 6.79 -10.56 1.70
CA GLY A 76 6.27 -11.57 2.64
C GLY A 76 6.94 -11.60 4.02
N ARG A 77 8.20 -11.19 4.15
CA ARG A 77 8.93 -11.10 5.43
C ARG A 77 8.43 -9.91 6.25
N ASP A 78 8.22 -8.78 5.60
CA ASP A 78 7.68 -7.57 6.23
C ASP A 78 6.23 -7.78 6.67
N ILE A 79 5.41 -8.43 5.83
CA ILE A 79 4.01 -8.69 6.16
C ILE A 79 3.86 -9.48 7.45
N ASN A 80 4.74 -10.46 7.71
CA ASN A 80 4.68 -11.22 8.96
C ASN A 80 4.95 -10.32 10.18
N ARG A 81 5.94 -9.41 10.09
CA ARG A 81 6.22 -8.44 11.15
C ARG A 81 5.08 -7.43 11.33
N LEU A 82 4.48 -6.96 10.25
CA LEU A 82 3.34 -6.04 10.29
C LEU A 82 2.13 -6.70 10.97
N ARG A 83 1.84 -7.97 10.68
CA ARG A 83 0.78 -8.74 11.36
C ARG A 83 1.01 -8.83 12.86
N GLU A 84 2.24 -9.11 13.30
CA GLU A 84 2.60 -9.14 14.72
C GLU A 84 2.41 -7.78 15.39
N ALA A 85 2.83 -6.70 14.72
CA ALA A 85 2.67 -5.34 15.22
C ALA A 85 1.19 -4.94 15.36
N ILE A 86 0.36 -5.22 14.34
CA ILE A 86 -1.09 -4.98 14.36
C ILE A 86 -1.73 -5.78 15.50
N ALA A 87 -1.41 -7.06 15.64
CA ALA A 87 -1.94 -7.89 16.72
C ALA A 87 -1.53 -7.36 18.11
N ALA A 88 -0.34 -6.80 18.25
CA ALA A 88 0.08 -6.14 19.50
C ALA A 88 -0.71 -4.85 19.77
N PHE A 89 -0.92 -4.01 18.75
CA PHE A 89 -1.73 -2.80 18.84
C PHE A 89 -3.17 -3.09 19.25
N ASP A 90 -3.81 -4.09 18.63
CA ASP A 90 -5.19 -4.48 18.90
C ASP A 90 -5.40 -5.02 20.32
N ARG A 91 -4.36 -5.57 20.95
CA ARG A 91 -4.45 -6.04 22.35
C ARG A 91 -4.47 -4.88 23.35
N ILE A 92 -3.82 -3.77 23.03
CA ILE A 92 -3.68 -2.62 23.93
C ILE A 92 -4.80 -1.59 23.70
N SER A 93 -5.28 -1.48 22.46
CA SER A 93 -6.33 -0.52 22.08
C SER A 93 -7.76 -0.99 22.38
N LYS A 94 -7.90 -2.05 23.18
CA LYS A 94 -9.18 -2.62 23.65
C LYS A 94 -9.54 -2.14 25.04
#